data_AF-A0A846G057-F1
#
_entry.id   AF-A0A846G057-F1
#
_cell.length_a   1.000
_cell.length_b   1.000
_cell.length_c   1.000
_cell.angle_alpha   90.00
_cell.angle_beta   90.00
_cell.angle_gamma   90.00
#
_symmetry.space_group_name_H-M   'P 1'
#
loop_
_entity.id
_entity.type
_entity.pdbx_description
1 polymer ?
#
loop_
_entity_poly.entity_id
_entity_poly.type
_entity_poly.pdbx_seq_one_letter_code
_entity_poly.pdbx_strand_id
1 'polypeptide(L)' 'MAISFEDFNQRSEEVSKYFIFLQSLQQGKIKLITESQGSSKAKKIETELENTLKTSAYLLLYNLIEYTMKSVNTWTLNF' A
#
# COMPACT_ATOMS: atom_id res chain seq x y z
N MET A 1 3.73 8.18 -22.27
CA MET A 1 4.64 7.04 -22.06
C MET A 1 3.77 5.82 -21.81
N ALA A 2 3.84 4.83 -22.70
CA ALA A 2 3.10 3.57 -22.62
C ALA A 2 3.45 2.81 -21.33
N ILE A 3 2.47 2.25 -20.61
CA ILE A 3 2.73 1.22 -19.59
C ILE A 3 3.03 -0.08 -20.33
N SER A 4 4.19 -0.67 -20.11
CA SER A 4 4.47 -2.03 -20.58
C SER A 4 3.67 -3.06 -19.75
N PHE A 5 3.47 -4.26 -20.29
CA PHE A 5 2.84 -5.34 -19.52
C PHE A 5 3.62 -5.64 -18.21
N GLU A 6 4.94 -5.48 -18.26
CA GLU A 6 5.83 -5.61 -17.10
C GLU A 6 5.53 -4.54 -16.03
N ASP A 7 5.41 -3.27 -16.45
CA ASP A 7 5.05 -2.15 -15.56
C ASP A 7 3.66 -2.37 -14.93
N PHE A 8 2.70 -2.89 -15.68
CA PHE A 8 1.37 -3.23 -15.16
C PHE A 8 1.46 -4.33 -14.12
N ASN A 9 2.20 -5.41 -14.41
CA ASN A 9 2.35 -6.54 -13.49
C ASN A 9 3.04 -6.12 -12.19
N GLN A 10 4.14 -5.37 -12.28
CA GLN A 10 4.85 -4.83 -11.12
C GLN A 10 3.94 -3.98 -10.22
N ARG A 11 3.07 -3.17 -10.82
CA ARG A 11 2.13 -2.32 -10.08
C ARG A 11 0.98 -3.12 -9.48
N SER A 12 0.49 -4.14 -10.17
CA SER A 12 -0.51 -5.09 -9.64
C SER A 12 0.02 -5.82 -8.41
N GLU A 13 1.30 -6.23 -8.43
CA GLU A 13 1.96 -6.79 -7.26
C GLU A 13 2.08 -5.77 -6.11
N GLU A 14 2.40 -4.52 -6.41
CA GLU A 14 2.49 -3.45 -5.42
C GLU A 14 1.12 -3.17 -4.76
N VAL A 15 0.05 -3.08 -5.56
CA VAL A 15 -1.33 -2.98 -5.07
C VAL A 15 -1.65 -4.14 -4.13
N SER A 16 -1.31 -5.37 -4.52
CA SER A 16 -1.58 -6.56 -3.72
C SER A 16 -0.86 -6.52 -2.36
N LYS A 17 0.39 -6.03 -2.33
CA LYS A 17 1.15 -5.83 -1.09
C LYS A 17 0.48 -4.81 -0.17
N TYR A 18 -0.02 -3.69 -0.69
CA TYR A 18 -0.74 -2.69 0.12
C TYR A 18 -2.04 -3.25 0.69
N PHE A 19 -2.79 -4.06 -0.07
CA PHE A 19 -3.99 -4.72 0.45
C PHE A 19 -3.69 -5.71 1.58
N ILE A 20 -2.65 -6.54 1.43
CA ILE A 20 -2.21 -7.48 2.48
C ILE A 20 -1.78 -6.70 3.74
N PHE A 21 -1.05 -5.60 3.58
CA PHE A 21 -0.66 -4.72 4.67
C PHE A 21 -1.88 -4.14 5.40
N LEU A 22 -2.82 -3.54 4.66
CA LEU A 22 -4.05 -2.98 5.23
C LEU A 22 -4.88 -4.03 5.99
N GLN A 23 -5.04 -5.22 5.42
CA GLN A 23 -5.74 -6.33 6.07
C GLN A 23 -5.03 -6.75 7.37
N SER A 24 -3.71 -6.86 7.34
CA SER A 24 -2.91 -7.22 8.50
C SER A 24 -2.99 -6.16 9.59
N LEU A 25 -3.00 -4.88 9.20
CA LEU A 25 -3.15 -3.74 10.10
C LEU A 25 -4.54 -3.75 10.76
N GLN A 26 -5.61 -3.89 9.98
CA GLN A 26 -6.99 -3.95 10.47
C GLN A 26 -7.25 -5.15 11.38
N GLN A 27 -6.61 -6.29 11.11
CA GLN A 27 -6.71 -7.49 11.96
C GLN A 27 -5.84 -7.42 13.23
N GLY A 28 -5.11 -6.32 13.44
CA GLY A 28 -4.20 -6.17 14.58
C GLY A 28 -3.02 -7.14 14.57
N LYS A 29 -2.68 -7.69 13.40
CA LYS A 29 -1.54 -8.62 13.22
C LYS A 29 -0.20 -7.90 13.21
N ILE A 30 -0.20 -6.60 12.95
CA ILE A 30 1.01 -5.76 12.97
C ILE A 30 1.25 -5.27 14.40
N LYS A 31 2.48 -5.44 14.88
CA LYS A 31 2.92 -5.02 16.22
C LYS A 31 4.18 -4.18 16.09
N LEU A 32 4.31 -3.18 16.95
CA LEU A 32 5.55 -2.41 17.09
C LEU A 32 6.50 -3.19 17.99
N ILE A 33 7.69 -3.47 17.49
CA ILE A 33 8.76 -4.04 18.31
C ILE A 33 9.57 -2.88 18.87
N THR A 34 9.49 -2.69 20.19
CA THR A 34 10.43 -1.81 20.89
C THR A 34 11.53 -2.68 21.48
N GLU A 35 12.75 -2.47 21.01
CA GLU A 35 13.95 -3.05 21.62
C GLU A 35 14.44 -2.12 22.72
N SER A 36 14.48 -2.64 23.96
CA SER A 36 15.08 -1.94 25.08
C SER A 36 15.87 -2.93 25.93
N GLN A 37 17.18 -2.67 26.04
CA GLN A 37 18.14 -3.37 26.92
C GLN A 37 17.88 -4.89 27.04
N GLY A 38 18.00 -5.60 25.92
CA GLY A 38 17.93 -7.07 25.89
C GLY A 38 16.51 -7.67 25.93
N SER A 39 15.45 -6.84 25.97
CA SER A 39 14.07 -7.32 25.87
C SER A 39 13.38 -6.72 24.65
N SER A 40 12.81 -7.60 23.81
CA SER A 40 11.91 -7.23 22.72
C SER A 40 10.48 -7.32 23.23
N LYS A 41 9.79 -6.17 23.30
CA LYS A 41 8.37 -6.13 23.66
C LYS A 41 7.55 -5.72 22.45
N ALA A 42 6.66 -6.62 22.04
CA ALA A 42 5.69 -6.33 20.99
C ALA A 42 4.51 -5.53 21.59
N LYS A 43 4.39 -4.26 21.20
CA LYS A 43 3.28 -3.38 21.56
C LYS A 43 2.24 -3.33 20.44
N LYS A 44 0.97 -3.19 20.82
CA LYS A 44 -0.09 -2.85 19.86
C LYS A 44 0.22 -1.47 19.27
N ILE A 45 -0.08 -1.29 17.98
CA ILE A 45 -0.01 0.02 17.34
C ILE A 45 -1.03 0.95 18.00
N GLU A 46 -0.60 2.16 18.34
CA GLU A 46 -1.49 3.21 18.85
C GLU A 46 -2.51 3.59 17.77
N THR A 47 -3.77 3.82 18.16
CA THR A 47 -4.88 4.03 17.21
C THR A 47 -4.61 5.19 16.24
N GLU A 48 -3.95 6.25 16.69
CA GLU A 48 -3.60 7.39 15.82
C GLU A 48 -2.59 6.99 14.74
N LEU A 49 -1.57 6.22 15.11
CA LEU A 49 -0.59 5.69 14.17
C LEU A 49 -1.24 4.68 13.20
N GLU A 50 -2.13 3.82 13.69
CA GLU A 50 -2.89 2.89 12.86
C GLU A 50 -3.73 3.65 11.80
N ASN A 51 -4.44 4.70 12.21
CA ASN A 51 -5.23 5.54 11.32
C ASN A 51 -4.36 6.28 10.30
N THR A 52 -3.20 6.78 10.72
CA THR A 52 -2.23 7.44 9.84
C THR A 52 -1.73 6.46 8.78
N LEU A 53 -1.33 5.25 9.18
CA LEU A 53 -0.86 4.20 8.25
C LEU A 53 -1.95 3.79 7.25
N LYS A 54 -3.20 3.63 7.70
CA LYS A 54 -4.34 3.34 6.81
C LYS A 54 -4.55 4.46 5.79
N THR A 55 -4.57 5.71 6.25
CA THR A 55 -4.77 6.89 5.39
C THR A 55 -3.70 6.97 4.31
N SER A 56 -2.44 6.80 4.69
CA SER A 56 -1.31 6.79 3.74
C SER A 56 -1.43 5.65 2.73
N ALA A 57 -1.76 4.44 3.17
CA ALA A 57 -1.94 3.30 2.27
C ALA A 57 -3.10 3.49 1.29
N TYR A 58 -4.23 4.05 1.74
CA TYR A 58 -5.36 4.38 0.84
C TYR A 58 -4.99 5.47 -0.17
N LEU A 59 -4.21 6.48 0.23
CA LEU A 59 -3.74 7.51 -0.69
C LEU A 59 -2.80 6.93 -1.76
N LEU A 60 -1.88 6.04 -1.38
CA LEU A 60 -0.99 5.34 -2.31
C LEU A 60 -1.78 4.47 -3.30
N LEU A 61 -2.76 3.70 -2.79
CA LEU A 61 -3.66 2.91 -3.63
C LEU A 61 -4.43 3.79 -4.62
N TYR A 62 -4.99 4.92 -4.15
CA TYR A 62 -5.68 5.87 -5.02
C TYR A 62 -4.77 6.38 -6.13
N ASN A 63 -3.56 6.85 -5.79
CA ASN A 63 -2.60 7.36 -6.77
C ASN A 63 -2.21 6.30 -7.81
N LEU A 64 -2.02 5.05 -7.38
CA LEU A 64 -1.62 3.95 -8.26
C LEU A 64 -2.76 3.55 -9.21
N ILE A 65 -3.99 3.47 -8.70
CA ILE A 65 -5.19 3.20 -9.50
C ILE A 65 -5.42 4.34 -10.50
N GLU A 66 -5.36 5.60 -10.05
CA GLU A 66 -5.55 6.78 -10.90
C GLU A 66 -4.51 6.82 -12.03
N TYR A 67 -3.23 6.64 -11.70
CA TYR A 67 -2.18 6.59 -12.71
C TYR A 67 -2.48 5.49 -13.73
N THR A 68 -2.79 4.28 -13.27
CA THR A 68 -3.04 3.12 -14.14
C THR A 68 -4.22 3.40 -15.09
N MET A 69 -5.32 3.97 -14.59
CA MET A 69 -6.46 4.35 -15.43
C MET A 69 -6.10 5.44 -16.45
N LYS A 70 -5.36 6.48 -16.04
CA LYS A 70 -4.96 7.58 -16.95
C LYS A 70 -4.02 7.09 -18.06
N SER A 71 -3.07 6.23 -17.72
CA SER A 71 -2.17 5.63 -18.71
C SER A 71 -2.89 4.70 -19.69
N VAL A 72 -3.99 4.06 -19.27
CA VAL A 72 -4.85 3.28 -20.17
C VAL A 72 -5.66 4.21 -21.08
N ASN A 73 -6.23 5.29 -20.55
CA ASN A 73 -7.03 6.26 -21.34
C ASN A 73 -6.20 7.07 -22.36
N THR A 74 -4.89 7.22 -22.19
CA THR A 74 -4.03 7.78 -23.25
C THR A 74 -3.95 6.89 -24.51
N TRP A 75 -4.41 5.64 -24.47
CA TRP A 75 -4.47 4.75 -25.63
C TRP A 75 -5.78 4.81 -26.41
N THR A 76 -6.89 5.14 -25.75
CA THR A 76 -8.22 5.13 -26.39
C THR A 76 -8.51 6.37 -27.24
N LEU A 77 -7.64 7.39 -27.18
CA LEU A 77 -7.77 8.66 -27.92
C LEU A 77 -6.77 8.82 -29.09
N ASN A 78 -5.95 7.80 -29.37
CA ASN A 78 -4.95 7.82 -30.45
C ASN A 78 -5.25 6.83 -31.59
N PHE A 79 -6.53 6.47 -31.78
CA PHE A 79 -7.02 5.74 -32.95
C PHE A 79 -8.14 6.51 -33.63
#